data_AF-A0AA97ABZ9-F1
#
_entry.id   AF-A0AA97ABZ9-F1
#
_cell.length_a   1.000
_cell.length_b   1.000
_cell.length_c   1.000
_cell.angle_alpha   90.00
_cell.angle_beta   90.00
_cell.angle_gamma   90.00
#
_symmetry.space_group_name_H-M   'P 1'
#
loop_
_entity.id
_entity.type
_entity.pdbx_description
1 polymer ?
#
loop_
_entity_poly.entity_id
_entity_poly.type
_entity_poly.pdbx_seq_one_letter_code
_entity_poly.pdbx_strand_id
1 'polypeptide(L)'
;MILMDNIFTSQYYRPAAESVGWDPLKEPDALEDAQLLDCRVCPTVNRAALLFEMRTASYYPTGNSALLVVRGLRSFQWSGSPQRQKLMAFSVISSRPSHVVDGGLRLDFQFFPDGDLSFGGECMEFYLLEVHGISEAPPSYPGNDLDQVCRDLPSWNSECTVLQSSSMSGK
;
A
#
# COMPACT_ATOMS: atom_id res chain seq x y z
N MET A 1 7.21 11.47 15.10
CA MET A 1 7.01 11.24 13.66
C MET A 1 8.06 10.26 13.17
N ILE A 2 7.74 9.46 12.16
CA ILE A 2 8.64 8.45 11.59
C ILE A 2 8.64 8.60 10.06
N LEU A 3 9.75 8.24 9.41
CA LEU A 3 9.76 8.12 7.95
C LEU A 3 9.02 6.85 7.53
N MET A 4 8.30 6.89 6.41
CA MET A 4 7.69 5.68 5.84
C MET A 4 8.70 4.57 5.61
N ASP A 5 9.90 4.92 5.13
CA ASP A 5 10.98 3.96 4.96
C ASP A 5 11.37 3.23 6.26
N ASN A 6 11.23 3.88 7.43
CA ASN A 6 11.51 3.23 8.71
C ASN A 6 10.48 2.16 9.06
N ILE A 7 9.23 2.28 8.60
CA ILE A 7 8.21 1.23 8.76
C ILE A 7 8.60 0.03 7.89
N PHE A 8 8.93 0.29 6.62
CA PHE A 8 9.34 -0.75 5.68
C PHE A 8 10.62 -1.46 6.12
N THR A 9 11.65 -0.75 6.59
CA THR A 9 12.96 -1.32 6.95
C THR A 9 12.99 -1.91 8.37
N SER A 10 12.07 -1.53 9.26
CA SER A 10 11.92 -2.12 10.60
C SER A 10 11.86 -3.65 10.54
N GLN A 11 12.52 -4.32 11.47
CA GLN A 11 12.40 -5.78 11.63
C GLN A 11 11.10 -6.18 12.32
N TYR A 12 10.54 -5.28 13.13
CA TYR A 12 9.37 -5.55 13.97
C TYR A 12 8.12 -4.87 13.43
N TYR A 13 6.99 -5.55 13.61
CA TYR A 13 5.65 -4.98 13.49
C TYR A 13 5.50 -3.76 14.40
N ARG A 14 4.82 -2.73 13.92
CA ARG A 14 4.59 -1.48 14.65
C ARG A 14 3.10 -1.32 14.99
N PRO A 15 2.63 -1.88 16.11
CA PRO A 15 1.23 -1.73 16.48
C PRO A 15 0.88 -0.25 16.69
N ALA A 16 -0.23 0.17 16.10
CA ALA A 16 -0.94 1.39 16.43
C ALA A 16 -1.83 1.18 17.66
N ALA A 17 -2.27 2.29 18.26
CA ALA A 17 -3.23 2.23 19.37
C ALA A 17 -4.61 1.73 18.91
N GLU A 18 -4.98 2.03 17.67
CA GLU A 18 -6.25 1.65 17.07
C GLU A 18 -6.08 0.49 16.09
N SER A 19 -7.03 -0.45 16.14
CA SER A 19 -7.17 -1.49 15.13
C SER A 19 -7.84 -0.95 13.87
N VAL A 20 -7.49 -1.52 12.73
CA VAL A 20 -8.12 -1.19 11.44
C VAL A 20 -9.58 -1.66 11.47
N GLY A 21 -10.51 -0.75 11.19
CA GLY A 21 -11.94 -1.05 11.17
C GLY A 21 -12.34 -1.97 10.02
N TRP A 22 -11.88 -1.65 8.81
CA TRP A 22 -12.08 -2.45 7.60
C TRP A 22 -10.73 -3.04 7.18
N ASP A 23 -10.40 -4.25 7.65
CA ASP A 23 -9.04 -4.79 7.59
C ASP A 23 -8.74 -5.40 6.21
N PRO A 24 -7.82 -4.83 5.41
CA PRO A 24 -7.54 -5.31 4.06
C PRO A 24 -6.82 -6.66 4.01
N LEU A 25 -6.36 -7.15 5.16
CA LEU A 25 -5.81 -8.50 5.30
C LEU A 25 -6.90 -9.56 5.43
N LYS A 26 -8.17 -9.16 5.64
CA LYS A 26 -9.30 -10.07 5.90
C LYS A 26 -10.49 -9.81 4.99
N GLU A 27 -10.80 -8.55 4.76
CA GLU A 27 -11.97 -8.11 4.02
C GLU A 27 -11.61 -7.94 2.53
N PRO A 28 -12.32 -8.62 1.62
CA PRO A 28 -12.19 -8.36 0.19
C PRO A 28 -12.54 -6.91 -0.15
N ASP A 29 -11.83 -6.37 -1.13
CA ASP A 29 -12.06 -5.05 -1.72
C ASP A 29 -12.00 -3.89 -0.71
N ALA A 30 -11.39 -4.14 0.45
CA ALA A 30 -11.18 -3.14 1.48
C ALA A 30 -10.31 -1.96 1.03
N LEU A 31 -9.49 -2.14 -0.02
CA LEU A 31 -8.65 -1.08 -0.60
C LEU A 31 -9.24 -0.48 -1.88
N GLU A 32 -10.52 -0.72 -2.19
CA GLU A 32 -11.21 -0.09 -3.32
C GLU A 32 -11.00 1.44 -3.31
N ASP A 33 -10.75 1.99 -4.50
CA ASP A 33 -10.44 3.41 -4.76
C ASP A 33 -9.12 3.94 -4.17
N ALA A 34 -8.36 3.16 -3.41
CA ALA A 34 -6.97 3.51 -3.09
C ALA A 34 -6.11 3.50 -4.36
N GLN A 35 -5.12 4.38 -4.45
CA GLN A 35 -4.22 4.42 -5.62
C GLN A 35 -2.85 3.86 -5.26
N LEU A 36 -2.38 2.86 -6.01
CA LEU A 36 -1.02 2.37 -5.89
C LEU A 36 -0.06 3.43 -6.42
N LEU A 37 0.85 3.90 -5.56
CA LEU A 37 1.85 4.91 -5.90
C LEU A 37 3.19 4.29 -6.26
N ASP A 38 3.63 3.33 -5.45
CA ASP A 38 4.92 2.68 -5.62
C ASP A 38 4.94 1.30 -4.95
N CYS A 39 5.90 0.48 -5.36
CA CYS A 39 6.21 -0.77 -4.70
C CYS A 39 7.72 -0.88 -4.46
N ARG A 40 8.11 -1.44 -3.32
CA ARG A 40 9.50 -1.78 -3.04
C ARG A 40 9.63 -3.26 -2.80
N VAL A 41 10.64 -3.86 -3.44
CA VAL A 41 11.01 -5.26 -3.27
C VAL A 41 12.46 -5.33 -2.84
N CYS A 42 12.72 -5.99 -1.71
CA CYS A 42 14.05 -6.22 -1.17
C CYS A 42 14.29 -7.73 -1.02
N PRO A 43 14.80 -8.41 -2.06
CA PRO A 43 14.99 -9.86 -2.05
C PRO A 43 16.01 -10.33 -1.00
N THR A 44 16.99 -9.49 -0.66
CA THR A 44 18.07 -9.84 0.30
C THR A 44 17.58 -10.04 1.73
N VAL A 45 16.39 -9.53 2.06
CA VAL A 45 15.73 -9.71 3.37
C VAL A 45 14.32 -10.28 3.24
N ASN A 46 13.97 -10.82 2.06
CA ASN A 46 12.65 -11.36 1.73
C ASN A 46 11.51 -10.44 2.17
N ARG A 47 11.49 -9.20 1.65
CA ARG A 47 10.47 -8.21 2.00
C ARG A 47 9.96 -7.48 0.77
N ALA A 48 8.68 -7.15 0.78
CA ALA A 48 8.12 -6.18 -0.15
C ALA A 48 7.18 -5.23 0.58
N ALA A 49 6.87 -4.08 -0.02
CA ALA A 49 5.81 -3.21 0.44
C ALA A 49 5.15 -2.48 -0.72
N LEU A 50 3.86 -2.22 -0.57
CA LEU A 50 3.09 -1.33 -1.43
C LEU A 50 2.81 -0.03 -0.69
N LEU A 51 2.92 1.08 -1.41
CA LEU A 51 2.57 2.41 -0.95
C LEU A 51 1.31 2.87 -1.67
N PHE A 52 0.33 3.32 -0.88
CA PHE A 52 -0.95 3.79 -1.39
C PHE A 52 -1.21 5.25 -1.05
N GLU A 53 -1.90 5.93 -1.97
CA GLU A 53 -2.66 7.15 -1.73
C GLU A 53 -4.07 6.77 -1.28
N MET A 54 -4.52 7.32 -0.15
CA MET A 54 -5.77 6.90 0.52
C MET A 54 -6.84 7.98 0.56
N ARG A 55 -6.59 9.22 0.10
CA ARG A 55 -7.57 10.32 0.11
C ARG A 55 -8.84 10.03 -0.71
N THR A 56 -8.80 9.04 -1.60
CA THR A 56 -9.96 8.56 -2.37
C THR A 56 -10.56 7.26 -1.83
N ALA A 57 -9.93 6.61 -0.85
CA ALA A 57 -10.35 5.30 -0.34
C ALA A 57 -11.50 5.44 0.67
N SER A 58 -12.70 5.03 0.27
CA SER A 58 -13.95 5.28 1.00
C SER A 58 -13.98 4.70 2.43
N TYR A 59 -13.29 3.59 2.67
CA TYR A 59 -13.29 2.90 3.97
C TYR A 59 -12.31 3.49 5.00
N TYR A 60 -11.46 4.46 4.62
CA TYR A 60 -10.42 5.02 5.51
C TYR A 60 -10.41 6.55 5.53
N PRO A 61 -11.46 7.19 6.07
CA PRO A 61 -11.60 8.65 6.02
C PRO A 61 -10.57 9.42 6.88
N THR A 62 -9.79 8.73 7.71
CA THR A 62 -8.86 9.35 8.68
C THR A 62 -7.41 9.37 8.25
N GLY A 63 -7.01 8.63 7.21
CA GLY A 63 -5.62 8.55 6.74
C GLY A 63 -5.50 8.92 5.27
N ASN A 64 -4.38 9.57 4.91
CA ASN A 64 -4.09 9.99 3.54
C ASN A 64 -3.09 9.05 2.82
N SER A 65 -2.51 8.08 3.53
CA SER A 65 -1.65 7.07 2.92
C SER A 65 -1.74 5.74 3.64
N ALA A 66 -1.30 4.67 2.99
CA ALA A 66 -1.13 3.38 3.63
C ALA A 66 0.11 2.65 3.13
N LEU A 67 0.64 1.80 4.00
CA LEU A 67 1.64 0.81 3.65
C LEU A 67 1.08 -0.59 3.86
N LEU A 68 1.32 -1.46 2.88
CA LEU A 68 1.07 -2.89 3.00
C LEU A 68 2.40 -3.62 2.85
N VAL A 69 2.91 -4.16 3.95
CA VAL A 69 4.24 -4.75 4.05
C VAL A 69 4.13 -6.28 4.11
N VAL A 70 4.98 -6.97 3.37
CA VAL A 70 5.12 -8.44 3.43
C VAL A 70 6.49 -8.80 3.91
N ARG A 71 6.55 -9.69 4.91
CA ARG A 71 7.76 -10.30 5.45
C ARG A 71 7.79 -11.78 5.10
N GLY A 72 9.00 -12.31 4.92
CA GLY A 72 9.16 -13.67 4.40
C GLY A 72 8.56 -13.77 2.98
N LEU A 73 8.84 -12.77 2.14
CA LEU A 73 8.37 -12.69 0.76
C LEU A 73 8.70 -13.98 0.00
N ARG A 74 7.67 -14.61 -0.57
CA ARG A 74 7.78 -15.83 -1.40
C ARG A 74 7.49 -15.54 -2.86
N SER A 75 6.61 -14.58 -3.15
CA SER A 75 6.25 -14.20 -4.51
C SER A 75 5.93 -12.72 -4.62
N PHE A 76 6.28 -12.14 -5.76
CA PHE A 76 5.88 -10.81 -6.19
C PHE A 76 5.76 -10.83 -7.71
N GLN A 77 4.55 -10.66 -8.24
CA GLN A 77 4.22 -10.80 -9.64
C GLN A 77 3.37 -9.62 -10.09
N TRP A 78 3.87 -8.87 -11.06
CA TRP A 78 3.15 -7.79 -11.72
C TRP A 78 2.87 -8.17 -13.17
N SER A 79 1.66 -7.90 -13.64
CA SER A 79 1.25 -7.99 -15.04
C SER A 79 0.53 -6.71 -15.42
N GLY A 80 0.81 -6.16 -16.60
CA GLY A 80 0.13 -4.97 -17.09
C GLY A 80 0.71 -4.50 -18.41
N SER A 81 -0.08 -3.72 -19.16
CA SER A 81 0.35 -3.15 -20.43
C SER A 81 1.39 -2.06 -20.21
N PRO A 82 2.44 -1.98 -21.06
CA PRO A 82 3.42 -0.90 -21.00
C PRO A 82 2.74 0.47 -21.13
N GLN A 83 2.91 1.32 -20.13
CA GLN A 83 2.35 2.67 -20.13
C GLN A 83 3.30 3.66 -20.81
N ARG A 84 2.74 4.58 -21.60
CA ARG A 84 3.49 5.67 -22.25
C ARG A 84 3.50 6.97 -21.43
N GLN A 85 2.62 7.09 -20.43
CA GLN A 85 2.52 8.25 -19.57
C GLN A 85 3.50 8.13 -18.40
N LYS A 86 4.07 9.26 -17.96
CA LYS A 86 5.09 9.29 -16.90
C LYS A 86 4.51 9.03 -15.49
N LEU A 87 3.24 9.34 -15.27
CA LEU A 87 2.55 9.15 -14.01
C LEU A 87 1.05 8.97 -14.27
N MET A 88 0.45 7.93 -13.71
CA MET A 88 -0.98 7.66 -13.77
C MET A 88 -1.43 7.13 -12.41
N ALA A 89 -2.66 7.47 -12.01
CA ALA A 89 -3.29 6.84 -10.86
C ALA A 89 -3.65 5.39 -11.22
N PHE A 90 -3.06 4.42 -10.52
CA PHE A 90 -3.46 3.01 -10.57
C PHE A 90 -4.44 2.76 -9.44
N SER A 91 -5.72 2.99 -9.69
CA SER A 91 -6.78 2.79 -8.70
C SER A 91 -7.05 1.30 -8.52
N VAL A 92 -7.08 0.86 -7.26
CA VAL A 92 -7.52 -0.50 -6.90
C VAL A 92 -9.00 -0.63 -7.20
N ILE A 93 -9.35 -1.61 -8.04
CA ILE A 93 -10.74 -2.01 -8.33
C ILE A 93 -11.10 -3.35 -7.68
N SER A 94 -10.11 -4.09 -7.19
CA SER A 94 -10.29 -5.38 -6.52
C SER A 94 -9.05 -5.68 -5.66
N SER A 95 -9.25 -6.17 -4.44
CA SER A 95 -8.17 -6.62 -3.54
C SER A 95 -8.63 -7.85 -2.76
N ARG A 96 -7.96 -8.98 -2.92
CA ARG A 96 -8.43 -10.28 -2.38
C ARG A 96 -7.36 -10.95 -1.52
N PRO A 97 -7.51 -10.95 -0.19
CA PRO A 97 -6.67 -11.76 0.68
C PRO A 97 -7.04 -13.24 0.60
N SER A 98 -6.04 -14.11 0.62
CA SER A 98 -6.20 -15.56 0.62
C SER A 98 -5.07 -16.27 1.38
N HIS A 99 -5.37 -17.48 1.85
CA HIS A 99 -4.37 -18.39 2.39
C HIS A 99 -3.85 -19.32 1.29
N VAL A 100 -2.55 -19.58 1.31
CA VAL A 100 -1.89 -20.52 0.40
C VAL A 100 -1.77 -21.89 1.08
N VAL A 101 -1.81 -22.96 0.29
CA VAL A 101 -1.81 -24.37 0.76
C VAL A 101 -0.60 -24.70 1.65
N ASP A 102 0.53 -24.02 1.44
CA ASP A 102 1.78 -24.18 2.19
C ASP A 102 1.86 -23.32 3.47
N GLY A 103 0.71 -22.80 3.93
CA GLY A 103 0.61 -21.98 5.13
C GLY A 103 0.88 -20.49 4.90
N GLY A 104 1.31 -20.07 3.72
CA GLY A 104 1.56 -18.66 3.40
C GLY A 104 0.30 -17.80 3.25
N LEU A 105 0.50 -16.49 3.14
CA LEU A 105 -0.52 -15.50 2.83
C LEU A 105 -0.30 -14.95 1.42
N ARG A 106 -1.39 -14.62 0.74
CA ARG A 106 -1.37 -14.02 -0.60
C ARG A 106 -2.42 -12.92 -0.68
N LEU A 107 -2.06 -11.79 -1.30
CA LEU A 107 -3.03 -10.82 -1.78
C LEU A 107 -2.91 -10.66 -3.28
N ASP A 108 -4.07 -10.63 -3.92
CA ASP A 108 -4.23 -10.35 -5.34
C ASP A 108 -4.96 -9.02 -5.51
N PHE A 109 -4.45 -8.18 -6.40
CA PHE A 109 -4.99 -6.87 -6.72
C PHE A 109 -5.25 -6.76 -8.22
N GLN A 110 -6.31 -6.02 -8.55
CA GLN A 110 -6.58 -5.55 -9.91
C GLN A 110 -6.67 -4.03 -9.91
N PHE A 111 -6.12 -3.41 -10.94
CA PHE A 111 -6.01 -1.97 -11.06
C PHE A 111 -6.67 -1.44 -12.33
N PHE A 112 -7.22 -0.23 -12.24
CA PHE A 112 -7.57 0.60 -13.37
C PHE A 112 -6.50 1.69 -13.55
N PRO A 113 -6.02 2.00 -14.78
CA PRO A 113 -6.57 1.61 -16.09
C PRO A 113 -6.24 0.19 -16.56
N ASP A 114 -5.17 -0.42 -16.04
CA ASP A 114 -4.77 -1.80 -16.34
C ASP A 114 -3.74 -2.24 -15.28
N GLY A 115 -3.67 -3.53 -14.98
CA GLY A 115 -2.66 -4.10 -14.10
C GLY A 115 -3.22 -5.11 -13.11
N ASP A 116 -2.51 -6.22 -12.95
CA ASP A 116 -2.72 -7.20 -11.90
C ASP A 116 -1.44 -7.33 -11.07
N LEU A 117 -1.59 -7.35 -9.75
CA LEU A 117 -0.49 -7.61 -8.83
C LEU A 117 -0.84 -8.78 -7.92
N SER A 118 0.05 -9.74 -7.82
CA SER A 118 -0.02 -10.80 -6.84
C SER A 118 1.25 -10.83 -6.00
N PHE A 119 1.12 -10.83 -4.68
CA PHE A 119 2.28 -10.99 -3.81
C PHE A 119 1.91 -11.75 -2.55
N GLY A 120 2.89 -12.48 -2.02
CA GLY A 120 2.67 -13.41 -0.93
C GLY A 120 3.92 -13.68 -0.10
N GLY A 121 3.70 -14.08 1.14
CA GLY A 121 4.76 -14.33 2.10
C GLY A 121 4.24 -14.92 3.40
N GLU A 122 5.04 -14.81 4.46
CA GLU A 122 4.76 -15.43 5.76
C GLU A 122 3.95 -14.53 6.66
N CYS A 123 4.17 -13.21 6.61
CA CYS A 123 3.46 -12.24 7.41
C CYS A 123 3.15 -11.00 6.58
N MET A 124 1.97 -10.45 6.77
CA MET A 124 1.49 -9.24 6.14
C MET A 124 1.07 -8.24 7.21
N GLU A 125 1.45 -6.99 7.00
CA GLU A 125 1.17 -5.89 7.92
C GLU A 125 0.58 -4.75 7.12
N PHE A 126 -0.57 -4.25 7.56
CA PHE A 126 -1.18 -3.04 7.01
C PHE A 126 -1.03 -1.91 8.02
N TYR A 127 -0.69 -0.73 7.50
CA TYR A 127 -0.57 0.50 8.27
C TYR A 127 -1.36 1.60 7.57
N LEU A 128 -2.39 2.12 8.24
CA LEU A 128 -3.02 3.37 7.84
C LEU A 128 -2.22 4.54 8.42
N LEU A 129 -1.87 5.49 7.57
CA LEU A 129 -0.91 6.55 7.87
C LEU A 129 -1.51 7.94 7.67
N GLU A 130 -1.07 8.86 8.51
CA GLU A 130 -1.19 10.30 8.28
C GLU A 130 0.17 10.85 7.85
N VAL A 131 0.25 11.35 6.63
CA VAL A 131 1.44 11.96 6.02
C VAL A 131 1.41 13.46 6.20
N HIS A 132 2.49 14.00 6.74
CA HIS A 132 2.59 15.43 7.02
C HIS A 132 3.13 16.18 5.80
N GLY A 133 2.65 17.42 5.61
CA GLY A 133 3.18 18.34 4.60
C GLY A 133 2.64 18.15 3.19
N ILE A 134 1.58 17.36 3.00
CA ILE A 134 0.84 17.24 1.75
C ILE A 134 -0.55 17.88 1.86
N SER A 135 -1.14 18.25 0.71
CA SER A 135 -2.49 18.82 0.63
C SER A 135 -3.56 17.85 1.14
N GLU A 136 -4.63 18.37 1.77
CA GLU A 136 -5.80 17.55 2.15
C GLU A 136 -6.53 16.99 0.92
N ALA A 137 -6.60 17.76 -0.17
CA ALA A 137 -7.21 17.30 -1.41
C ALA A 137 -6.25 16.40 -2.21
N PRO A 138 -6.73 15.32 -2.85
CA PRO A 138 -5.91 14.49 -3.72
C PRO A 138 -5.37 15.30 -4.89
N PRO A 139 -4.19 14.94 -5.44
CA PRO A 139 -3.60 15.68 -6.54
C PRO A 139 -4.45 15.58 -7.81
N SER A 140 -4.56 16.68 -8.53
CA SER A 140 -5.11 16.68 -9.89
C SER A 140 -4.01 16.29 -10.88
N TYR A 141 -4.18 15.18 -11.59
CA TYR A 141 -3.24 14.76 -12.64
C TYR A 141 -3.38 15.57 -13.94
N PRO A 142 -4.60 15.89 -14.44
CA PRO A 142 -4.73 16.64 -15.69
C PRO A 142 -4.19 18.07 -15.57
N GLY A 143 -3.33 18.47 -16.51
CA GLY A 143 -2.86 19.86 -16.66
C GLY A 143 -1.78 20.31 -15.67
N ASN A 144 -1.38 19.47 -14.72
CA ASN A 144 -0.32 19.77 -13.77
C ASN A 144 1.04 19.21 -14.20
N ASP A 145 2.10 19.90 -13.80
CA ASP A 145 3.48 19.41 -13.96
C ASP A 145 3.74 18.21 -13.04
N LEU A 146 4.55 17.26 -13.50
CA LEU A 146 4.82 16.01 -12.79
C LEU A 146 5.48 16.26 -11.43
N ASP A 147 6.39 17.23 -11.36
CA ASP A 147 7.05 17.61 -10.10
C ASP A 147 6.04 18.18 -9.09
N GLN A 148 5.00 18.89 -9.57
CA GLN A 148 3.93 19.38 -8.70
C GLN A 148 3.08 18.23 -8.17
N VAL A 149 2.67 17.30 -9.04
CA VAL A 149 1.87 16.13 -8.63
C VAL A 149 2.64 15.27 -7.62
N CYS A 150 3.93 15.00 -7.87
CA CYS A 150 4.76 14.20 -6.98
C CYS A 150 4.96 14.84 -5.59
N ARG A 151 5.02 16.17 -5.50
CA ARG A 151 5.12 16.86 -4.20
C ARG A 151 3.86 16.72 -3.35
N ASP A 152 2.71 16.58 -3.99
CA ASP A 152 1.42 16.45 -3.31
C ASP A 152 1.06 14.98 -3.00
N LEU A 153 1.97 14.03 -3.29
CA LEU A 153 1.80 12.60 -3.06
C LEU A 153 2.66 12.09 -1.90
N PRO A 154 2.17 11.10 -1.13
CA PRO A 154 2.99 10.30 -0.25
C PRO A 154 4.21 9.69 -0.96
N SER A 155 5.33 9.63 -0.25
CA SER A 155 6.56 9.02 -0.72
C SER A 155 7.26 8.28 0.41
N TRP A 156 8.21 7.40 0.07
CA TRP A 156 9.01 6.70 1.08
C TRP A 156 9.79 7.60 2.03
N ASN A 157 10.09 8.83 1.61
CA ASN A 157 10.80 9.82 2.41
C ASN A 157 9.85 10.73 3.20
N SER A 158 8.53 10.53 3.08
CA SER A 158 7.55 11.32 3.80
C SER A 158 7.58 10.99 5.30
N GLU A 159 7.45 12.02 6.12
CA GLU A 159 7.21 11.87 7.55
C GLU A 159 5.73 11.54 7.79
N CYS A 160 5.47 10.56 8.64
CA CYS A 160 4.13 10.11 8.94
C CYS A 160 3.91 9.74 10.41
N THR A 161 2.64 9.56 10.73
CA THR A 161 2.14 8.95 11.97
C THR A 161 1.35 7.69 11.61
N VAL A 162 1.57 6.60 12.34
CA VAL A 162 0.73 5.39 12.20
C VAL A 162 -0.57 5.62 12.97
N LEU A 163 -1.69 5.62 12.27
CA LEU A 163 -3.02 5.82 12.86
C LEU A 163 -3.61 4.48 13.30
N GLN A 164 -3.61 3.52 12.39
CA GLN A 164 -4.17 2.19 12.59
C GLN A 164 -3.22 1.15 12.00
N SER A 165 -3.26 -0.06 12.54
CA SER A 165 -2.45 -1.16 12.04
C SER A 165 -3.16 -2.50 12.20
N SER A 166 -2.94 -3.41 11.24
CA SER A 166 -3.30 -4.81 11.36
C SER A 166 -2.13 -5.68 10.92
N SER A 167 -2.07 -6.90 11.44
CA SER A 167 -1.09 -7.91 11.02
C SER A 167 -1.76 -9.27 10.90
N MET A 168 -1.34 -10.03 9.91
CA MET A 168 -1.74 -11.42 9.70
C MET A 168 -0.49 -12.26 9.44
N SER A 169 -0.44 -13.45 10.02
CA SER A 169 0.63 -14.42 9.74
C SER A 169 0.04 -15.70 9.18
N GLY A 170 0.80 -16.32 8.27
CA GLY A 170 0.61 -17.68 7.84
C GLY A 170 0.69 -18.64 9.03
N LYS A 171 -0.05 -19.75 8.97
CA LYS A 171 -0.08 -20.76 10.04
C LYS A 171 1.25 -21.50 10.15
#